data_AF-A0A3E4GTG2-F1
#
_entry.id   AF-A0A3E4GTG2-F1
#
_cell.length_a   1.000
_cell.length_b   1.000
_cell.length_c   1.000
_cell.angle_alpha   90.00
_cell.angle_beta   90.00
_cell.angle_gamma   90.00
#
_symmetry.space_group_name_H-M   'P 1'
#
loop_
_entity.id
_entity.type
_entity.pdbx_description
1 polymer ?
#
loop_
_entity_poly.entity_id
_entity_poly.type
_entity_poly.pdbx_seq_one_letter_code
_entity_poly.pdbx_strand_id
1 'polypeptide(L)'
;MRKKNSYRWLIWIFLAVILIGVALWNILPPYIDRWQSTKDYEKLAEEYVSDESEPDDGKQKKKDWWSTDIKVEFDQLKTENPDGIGWIRFDDQNELGINYPIVHSGDNEKYLRKDIHGNKHIAGSIFLEGLNQSDFSDLYNIIYGHNMNNGSMFGSLKKYKDEGFWKKNQYFTVYTESTAYRYQIFSYEDAVNGGNVYYIKSVISRGKNTRRLLTRW
;
A
#
# COMPACT_ATOMS: atom_id res chain seq x y z
N MET A 1 -64.95 -20.48 -19.03
CA MET A 1 -64.72 -19.02 -19.01
C MET A 1 -63.55 -18.69 -18.07
N ARG A 2 -62.58 -17.93 -18.61
CA ARG A 2 -61.44 -17.19 -18.01
C ARG A 2 -60.90 -17.60 -16.63
N LYS A 3 -59.73 -18.25 -16.63
CA LYS A 3 -58.76 -18.24 -15.52
C LYS A 3 -58.42 -16.78 -15.18
N LYS A 4 -58.87 -16.27 -14.03
CA LYS A 4 -58.38 -14.99 -13.50
C LYS A 4 -56.94 -15.22 -13.04
N ASN A 5 -55.98 -14.85 -13.88
CA ASN A 5 -54.57 -14.85 -13.49
C ASN A 5 -54.42 -13.88 -12.31
N SER A 6 -54.05 -14.40 -11.15
CA SER A 6 -53.87 -13.61 -9.93
C SER A 6 -52.58 -12.80 -10.08
N TYR A 7 -52.68 -11.58 -10.61
CA TYR A 7 -51.55 -10.65 -10.81
C TYR A 7 -50.84 -10.24 -9.50
N ARG A 8 -51.26 -10.75 -8.34
CA ARG A 8 -50.66 -10.51 -7.02
C ARG A 8 -49.20 -10.97 -6.94
N TRP A 9 -48.79 -11.98 -7.71
CA TRP A 9 -47.38 -12.41 -7.78
C TRP A 9 -46.45 -11.39 -8.46
N LEU A 10 -46.98 -10.57 -9.38
CA LEU A 10 -46.19 -9.51 -10.03
C LEU A 10 -45.78 -8.40 -9.06
N ILE A 11 -46.61 -8.14 -8.02
CA ILE A 11 -46.29 -7.17 -6.97
C ILE A 11 -45.07 -7.62 -6.17
N TRP A 12 -44.99 -8.92 -5.85
CA TRP A 12 -43.84 -9.50 -5.16
C TRP A 12 -42.57 -9.49 -6.01
N ILE A 13 -42.68 -9.71 -7.33
CA ILE A 13 -41.55 -9.57 -8.25
C ILE A 13 -41.05 -8.12 -8.29
N PHE A 14 -41.97 -7.15 -8.40
CA PHE A 14 -41.60 -5.74 -8.43
C PHE A 14 -40.90 -5.30 -7.14
N LEU A 15 -41.40 -5.74 -5.97
CA LEU A 15 -40.75 -5.52 -4.68
C LEU A 15 -39.36 -6.17 -4.61
N ALA A 16 -39.20 -7.39 -5.11
CA ALA A 16 -37.91 -8.07 -5.16
C ALA A 16 -36.92 -7.33 -6.05
N VAL A 17 -37.34 -6.82 -7.21
CA VAL A 17 -36.50 -6.02 -8.11
C VAL A 17 -36.05 -4.72 -7.45
N ILE A 18 -36.94 -4.04 -6.72
CA ILE A 18 -36.56 -2.83 -5.96
C ILE A 18 -35.52 -3.16 -4.89
N LEU A 19 -35.73 -4.24 -4.12
CA LEU A 19 -34.77 -4.66 -3.10
C LEU A 19 -33.40 -5.01 -3.68
N ILE A 20 -33.37 -5.70 -4.82
CA ILE A 20 -32.12 -5.99 -5.55
C ILE A 20 -31.48 -4.69 -6.03
N GLY A 21 -32.26 -3.74 -6.56
CA GLY A 21 -31.77 -2.43 -6.99
C GLY A 21 -31.11 -1.65 -5.85
N VAL A 22 -31.74 -1.62 -4.67
CA VAL A 22 -31.18 -0.97 -3.47
C VAL A 22 -29.93 -1.68 -2.98
N ALA A 23 -29.91 -3.02 -3.00
CA ALA A 23 -28.72 -3.79 -2.64
C ALA A 23 -27.55 -3.50 -3.59
N LEU A 24 -27.79 -3.53 -4.90
CA LEU A 24 -26.79 -3.23 -5.93
C LEU A 24 -26.28 -1.80 -5.82
N TRP A 25 -27.15 -0.82 -5.55
CA TRP A 25 -26.76 0.58 -5.35
C TRP A 25 -25.78 0.77 -4.19
N ASN A 26 -25.87 -0.06 -3.14
CA ASN A 26 -24.94 0.01 -2.01
C ASN A 26 -23.63 -0.76 -2.24
N ILE A 27 -23.65 -1.83 -3.02
CA ILE A 27 -22.49 -2.72 -3.22
C ILE A 27 -21.60 -2.27 -4.39
N LEU A 28 -22.20 -1.73 -5.47
CA LEU A 28 -21.47 -1.38 -6.68
C LEU A 28 -20.47 -0.23 -6.50
N PRO A 29 -20.82 0.93 -5.90
CA PRO A 29 -19.90 2.05 -5.77
C PRO A 29 -18.57 1.69 -5.08
N PRO A 30 -18.55 1.04 -3.90
CA PRO A 30 -17.28 0.69 -3.26
C PRO A 30 -16.51 -0.39 -4.01
N TYR A 31 -17.18 -1.24 -4.79
CA TYR A 31 -16.49 -2.22 -5.63
C TYR A 31 -15.75 -1.53 -6.80
N ILE A 32 -16.43 -0.59 -7.46
CA ILE A 32 -15.86 0.17 -8.58
C ILE A 32 -14.69 1.04 -8.10
N ASP A 33 -14.83 1.72 -6.95
CA ASP A 33 -13.76 2.55 -6.38
C ASP A 33 -12.48 1.74 -6.11
N ARG A 34 -12.61 0.53 -5.55
CA ARG A 34 -11.46 -0.36 -5.31
C ARG A 34 -10.74 -0.77 -6.58
N TRP A 35 -11.52 -1.08 -7.61
CA TRP A 35 -10.98 -1.48 -8.91
C TRP A 35 -10.27 -0.30 -9.58
N GLN A 36 -10.89 0.89 -9.56
CA GLN A 36 -10.32 2.11 -10.11
C GLN A 36 -9.03 2.50 -9.37
N SER A 37 -9.03 2.53 -8.04
CA SER A 37 -7.84 2.85 -7.26
C SER A 37 -6.66 1.91 -7.54
N THR A 38 -6.92 0.61 -7.75
CA THR A 38 -5.86 -0.34 -8.13
C THR A 38 -5.22 0.04 -9.46
N LYS A 39 -6.06 0.42 -10.45
CA LYS A 39 -5.58 0.87 -11.77
C LYS A 39 -4.84 2.20 -11.70
N ASP A 40 -5.32 3.12 -10.89
CA ASP A 40 -4.66 4.42 -10.70
C ASP A 40 -3.27 4.23 -10.08
N TYR A 41 -3.13 3.35 -9.08
CA TYR A 41 -1.81 3.03 -8.51
C TYR A 41 -0.87 2.27 -9.45
N GLU A 42 -1.38 1.34 -10.26
CA GLU A 42 -0.58 0.70 -11.31
C GLU A 42 -0.04 1.74 -12.29
N LYS A 43 -0.89 2.67 -12.73
CA LYS A 43 -0.49 3.76 -13.62
C LYS A 43 0.56 4.68 -12.98
N LEU A 44 0.38 5.03 -11.70
CA LEU A 44 1.39 5.79 -10.96
C LEU A 44 2.74 5.04 -10.92
N ALA A 45 2.72 3.73 -10.70
CA ALA A 45 3.95 2.95 -10.74
C ALA A 45 4.61 3.00 -12.13
N GLU A 46 3.85 2.89 -13.22
CA GLU A 46 4.38 2.99 -14.59
C GLU A 46 4.91 4.40 -14.93
N GLU A 47 4.28 5.44 -14.38
CA GLU A 47 4.66 6.84 -14.61
C GLU A 47 5.91 7.23 -13.84
N TYR A 48 5.99 6.82 -12.57
CA TYR A 48 7.02 7.27 -11.65
C TYR A 48 8.21 6.31 -11.52
N VAL A 49 8.07 5.06 -11.95
CA VAL A 49 9.12 4.04 -11.80
C VAL A 49 9.59 3.61 -13.18
N SER A 50 10.87 3.88 -13.48
CA SER A 50 11.52 3.44 -14.70
C SER A 50 12.64 2.44 -14.42
N ASP A 51 12.77 1.47 -15.31
CA ASP A 51 13.88 0.52 -15.29
C ASP A 51 15.08 1.14 -16.01
N GLU A 52 16.05 1.67 -15.27
CA GLU A 52 17.32 2.13 -15.85
C GLU A 52 18.28 0.94 -16.00
N SER A 53 18.27 0.29 -17.15
CA SER A 53 19.40 -0.55 -17.55
C SER A 53 20.54 0.37 -18.01
N GLU A 54 21.46 0.74 -17.12
CA GLU A 54 22.69 1.43 -17.52
C GLU A 54 23.48 0.57 -18.54
N PRO A 55 24.13 1.17 -19.55
CA PRO A 55 25.07 0.45 -20.40
C PRO A 55 26.28 0.03 -19.55
N ASP A 56 26.65 -1.25 -19.64
CA ASP A 56 27.78 -1.89 -18.96
C ASP A 56 29.12 -1.20 -19.29
N ASP A 57 29.48 -0.15 -18.54
CA ASP A 57 30.79 0.51 -18.63
C ASP A 57 31.75 -0.09 -17.60
N GLY A 58 32.09 -1.38 -17.79
CA GLY A 58 33.39 -2.01 -17.50
C GLY A 58 34.07 -1.83 -16.12
N LYS A 59 33.45 -1.19 -15.13
CA LYS A 59 34.00 -0.93 -13.78
C LYS A 59 33.00 -1.35 -12.72
N GLN A 60 32.85 -2.66 -12.56
CA GLN A 60 32.05 -3.28 -11.51
C GLN A 60 32.55 -2.93 -10.10
N LYS A 61 31.90 -1.97 -9.45
CA LYS A 61 31.44 -2.24 -8.08
C LYS A 61 30.18 -3.09 -8.23
N LYS A 62 30.10 -4.25 -7.57
CA LYS A 62 28.85 -5.02 -7.45
C LYS A 62 27.82 -4.13 -6.72
N LYS A 63 27.10 -3.34 -7.50
CA LYS A 63 25.92 -2.61 -7.05
C LYS A 63 24.79 -3.62 -7.22
N ASP A 64 24.11 -3.93 -6.12
CA ASP A 64 23.13 -5.00 -6.13
C ASP A 64 21.93 -4.64 -7.02
N TRP A 65 21.40 -5.61 -7.77
CA TRP A 65 20.31 -5.43 -8.76
C TRP A 65 19.09 -4.65 -8.21
N TRP A 66 18.79 -4.80 -6.92
CA TRP A 66 17.68 -4.11 -6.27
C TRP A 66 17.85 -2.59 -6.14
N SER A 67 19.08 -2.10 -6.31
CA SER A 67 19.46 -0.68 -6.14
C SER A 67 19.74 0.04 -7.44
N THR A 68 20.07 -0.69 -8.51
CA THR A 68 20.44 -0.13 -9.82
C THR A 68 19.30 -0.10 -10.80
N ASP A 69 18.37 -1.04 -10.70
CA ASP A 69 17.45 -1.29 -11.80
C ASP A 69 16.17 -0.45 -11.70
N ILE A 70 16.03 0.39 -10.67
CA ILE A 70 14.81 1.12 -10.36
C ILE A 70 15.14 2.58 -10.07
N LYS A 71 14.63 3.48 -10.93
CA LYS A 71 14.66 4.92 -10.71
C LYS A 71 13.24 5.42 -10.47
N VAL A 72 13.09 6.20 -9.40
CA VAL A 72 11.84 6.86 -9.04
C VAL A 72 11.95 8.36 -9.34
N GLU A 73 11.02 8.89 -10.12
CA GLU A 73 10.98 10.30 -10.52
C GLU A 73 10.41 11.20 -9.40
N PHE A 74 11.20 11.38 -8.33
CA PHE A 74 10.79 12.14 -7.13
C PHE A 74 10.48 13.62 -7.39
N ASP A 75 11.17 14.25 -8.35
CA ASP A 75 10.93 15.66 -8.69
C ASP A 75 9.50 15.88 -9.19
N GLN A 76 9.00 14.95 -10.01
CA GLN A 76 7.62 14.96 -10.50
C GLN A 76 6.65 14.66 -9.34
N LEU A 77 6.96 13.65 -8.51
CA LEU A 77 6.10 13.23 -7.41
C LEU A 77 5.88 14.38 -6.42
N LYS A 78 6.94 15.11 -6.08
CA LYS A 78 6.86 16.28 -5.18
C LYS A 78 6.18 17.48 -5.81
N THR A 79 6.29 17.64 -7.12
CA THR A 79 5.59 18.71 -7.85
C THR A 79 4.08 18.50 -7.78
N GLU A 80 3.62 17.25 -7.89
CA GLU A 80 2.20 16.92 -7.78
C GLU A 80 1.70 16.88 -6.34
N ASN A 81 2.49 16.29 -5.44
CA ASN A 81 2.16 16.21 -4.02
C ASN A 81 3.42 16.42 -3.16
N PRO A 82 3.57 17.57 -2.47
CA PRO A 82 4.73 17.84 -1.63
C PRO A 82 4.83 16.89 -0.41
N ASP A 83 3.75 16.18 -0.08
CA ASP A 83 3.75 15.17 0.99
C ASP A 83 4.37 13.84 0.53
N GLY A 84 4.70 13.68 -0.76
CA GLY A 84 5.41 12.51 -1.29
C GLY A 84 6.87 12.48 -0.83
N ILE A 85 7.20 11.57 0.09
CA ILE A 85 8.51 11.52 0.75
C ILE A 85 9.36 10.32 0.35
N GLY A 86 8.76 9.31 -0.26
CA GLY A 86 9.44 8.06 -0.58
C GLY A 86 8.60 7.15 -1.46
N TRP A 87 9.14 5.99 -1.75
CA TRP A 87 8.48 4.96 -2.55
C TRP A 87 8.78 3.58 -1.98
N ILE A 88 7.77 2.74 -1.77
CA ILE A 88 7.93 1.35 -1.29
C ILE A 88 7.73 0.37 -2.43
N ARG A 89 8.67 -0.57 -2.57
CA ARG A 89 8.59 -1.64 -3.57
C ARG A 89 9.06 -2.96 -2.98
N PHE A 90 8.29 -4.02 -3.19
CA PHE A 90 8.72 -5.39 -2.89
C PHE A 90 9.36 -6.04 -4.12
N ASP A 91 10.22 -7.04 -3.91
CA ASP A 91 10.91 -7.69 -5.02
C ASP A 91 9.94 -8.48 -5.92
N ASP A 92 8.99 -9.22 -5.30
CA ASP A 92 8.01 -10.03 -6.00
C ASP A 92 6.74 -9.23 -6.32
N GLN A 93 6.74 -8.59 -7.48
CA GLN A 93 5.59 -7.84 -7.99
C GLN A 93 4.44 -8.74 -8.45
N ASN A 94 4.67 -10.02 -8.74
CA ASN A 94 3.63 -10.93 -9.20
C ASN A 94 2.76 -11.42 -8.04
N GLU A 95 3.37 -11.74 -6.91
CA GLU A 95 2.63 -12.24 -5.75
C GLU A 95 2.26 -11.14 -4.74
N LEU A 96 3.08 -10.10 -4.56
CA LEU A 96 2.77 -9.01 -3.61
C LEU A 96 2.16 -7.80 -4.28
N GLY A 97 2.68 -7.41 -5.45
CA GLY A 97 2.23 -6.22 -6.19
C GLY A 97 2.36 -4.91 -5.41
N ILE A 98 3.23 -4.87 -4.40
CA ILE A 98 3.44 -3.67 -3.57
C ILE A 98 4.46 -2.79 -4.27
N ASN A 99 3.97 -1.70 -4.86
CA ASN A 99 4.75 -0.71 -5.58
C ASN A 99 4.01 0.63 -5.49
N TYR A 100 4.26 1.39 -4.42
CA TYR A 100 3.44 2.55 -4.08
C TYR A 100 4.27 3.74 -3.58
N PRO A 101 3.83 4.99 -3.83
CA PRO A 101 4.38 6.16 -3.18
C PRO A 101 4.09 6.14 -1.67
N ILE A 102 5.03 6.63 -0.88
CA ILE A 102 4.87 6.88 0.56
C ILE A 102 4.65 8.38 0.76
N VAL A 103 3.56 8.72 1.42
CA VAL A 103 3.22 10.11 1.78
C VAL A 103 3.33 10.37 3.28
N HIS A 104 3.53 11.62 3.68
CA HIS A 104 3.58 12.01 5.09
C HIS A 104 2.95 13.39 5.30
N SER A 105 1.92 13.45 6.14
CA SER A 105 1.19 14.68 6.47
C SER A 105 1.40 15.20 7.88
N GLY A 106 2.20 14.51 8.71
CA GLY A 106 2.33 14.81 10.14
C GLY A 106 1.10 14.42 10.98
N ASP A 107 0.14 13.73 10.38
CA ASP A 107 -1.03 13.13 11.02
C ASP A 107 -1.28 11.72 10.44
N ASN A 108 -2.13 10.93 11.11
CA ASN A 108 -2.47 9.57 10.68
C ASN A 108 -3.86 9.45 10.01
N GLU A 109 -4.49 10.58 9.67
CA GLU A 109 -5.90 10.62 9.23
C GLU A 109 -6.04 11.04 7.76
N LYS A 110 -5.20 11.97 7.29
CA LYS A 110 -5.35 12.62 5.97
C LYS A 110 -5.37 11.60 4.83
N TYR A 111 -4.41 10.68 4.83
CA TYR A 111 -4.20 9.70 3.77
C TYR A 111 -4.87 8.35 4.02
N LEU A 112 -5.65 8.24 5.11
CA LEU A 112 -6.41 7.04 5.39
C LEU A 112 -7.50 6.79 4.34
N ARG A 113 -8.07 7.82 3.72
CA ARG A 113 -9.10 7.69 2.66
C ARG A 113 -8.88 8.64 1.49
N LYS A 114 -7.62 8.99 1.24
CA LYS A 114 -7.22 9.84 0.13
C LYS A 114 -6.06 9.22 -0.62
N ASP A 115 -6.05 9.39 -1.93
CA ASP A 115 -4.87 9.10 -2.75
C ASP A 115 -3.83 10.24 -2.64
N ILE A 116 -2.73 10.10 -3.40
CA ILE A 116 -1.68 11.11 -3.46
C ILE A 116 -2.12 12.44 -4.09
N HIS A 117 -3.17 12.45 -4.91
CA HIS A 117 -3.72 13.65 -5.53
C HIS A 117 -4.81 14.32 -4.67
N GLY A 118 -5.15 13.72 -3.53
CA GLY A 118 -6.18 14.20 -2.60
C GLY A 118 -7.60 13.74 -2.93
N ASN A 119 -7.80 12.90 -3.94
CA ASN A 119 -9.09 12.29 -4.26
C ASN A 119 -9.48 11.27 -3.19
N LYS A 120 -10.79 11.14 -2.92
CA LYS A 120 -11.29 10.19 -1.93
C LYS A 120 -11.31 8.78 -2.51
N HIS A 121 -10.55 7.88 -1.90
CA HIS A 121 -10.52 6.46 -2.24
C HIS A 121 -10.58 5.59 -0.99
N ILE A 122 -11.30 4.47 -1.07
CA ILE A 122 -11.40 3.49 0.03
C ILE A 122 -10.05 2.86 0.35
N ALA A 123 -9.20 2.71 -0.67
CA ALA A 123 -7.85 2.15 -0.52
C ALA A 123 -6.86 3.10 0.19
N GLY A 124 -7.18 4.40 0.30
CA GLY A 124 -6.27 5.41 0.84
C GLY A 124 -4.93 5.45 0.12
N SER A 125 -3.86 5.85 0.81
CA SER A 125 -2.46 5.77 0.37
C SER A 125 -1.60 5.00 1.36
N ILE A 126 -0.38 4.69 0.95
CA ILE A 126 0.68 4.25 1.87
C ILE A 126 1.27 5.48 2.53
N PHE A 127 1.24 5.57 3.86
CA PHE A 127 1.67 6.76 4.58
C PHE A 127 2.57 6.45 5.78
N LEU A 128 3.46 7.37 6.09
CA LEU A 128 4.33 7.33 7.27
C LEU A 128 3.57 7.86 8.51
N GLU A 129 3.79 7.23 9.66
CA GLU A 129 3.29 7.69 10.97
C GLU A 129 3.62 9.16 11.21
N GLY A 130 2.62 9.95 11.63
CA GLY A 130 2.74 11.41 11.77
C GLY A 130 3.72 11.88 12.84
N LEU A 131 4.11 11.00 13.78
CA LEU A 131 5.17 11.29 14.76
C LEU A 131 6.58 11.06 14.21
N ASN A 132 6.72 10.41 13.04
CA ASN A 132 8.01 10.17 12.44
C ASN A 132 8.54 11.39 11.66
N GLN A 133 9.86 11.47 11.51
CA GLN A 133 10.50 12.43 10.61
C GLN A 133 10.30 11.99 9.15
N SER A 134 9.93 12.94 8.29
CA SER A 134 9.64 12.72 6.87
C SER A 134 10.85 12.23 6.05
N ASP A 135 12.05 12.31 6.59
CA ASP A 135 13.30 11.87 5.96
C ASP A 135 13.69 10.43 6.31
N PHE A 136 12.82 9.70 7.03
CA PHE A 136 13.06 8.35 7.53
C PHE A 136 14.28 8.24 8.48
N SER A 137 14.75 9.34 9.07
CA SER A 137 15.93 9.34 9.94
C SER A 137 15.70 8.70 11.31
N ASP A 138 14.44 8.48 11.70
CA ASP A 138 14.09 7.87 12.97
C ASP A 138 14.62 6.43 13.12
N LEU A 139 14.81 6.03 14.37
CA LEU A 139 15.21 4.67 14.70
C LEU A 139 14.14 3.65 14.29
N TYR A 140 12.87 4.04 14.38
CA TYR A 140 11.70 3.25 14.02
C TYR A 140 10.78 4.08 13.14
N ASN A 141 10.75 3.75 11.85
CA ASN A 141 9.79 4.30 10.92
C ASN A 141 8.63 3.33 10.75
N ILE A 142 7.42 3.85 10.87
CA ILE A 142 6.20 3.06 10.80
C ILE A 142 5.42 3.49 9.57
N ILE A 143 5.23 2.55 8.66
CA ILE A 143 4.48 2.78 7.43
C ILE A 143 3.15 2.05 7.53
N TYR A 144 2.07 2.75 7.24
CA TYR A 144 0.70 2.26 7.23
C TYR A 144 0.16 2.14 5.80
N GLY A 145 -0.81 1.24 5.64
CA GLY A 145 -1.54 1.04 4.41
C GLY A 145 -2.73 0.13 4.64
N HIS A 146 -3.77 0.24 3.82
CA HIS A 146 -4.98 -0.58 4.00
C HIS A 146 -4.73 -2.06 3.72
N ASN A 147 -5.29 -2.93 4.55
CA ASN A 147 -5.37 -4.36 4.30
C ASN A 147 -6.58 -4.66 3.39
N MET A 148 -6.39 -4.52 2.09
CA MET A 148 -7.49 -4.68 1.12
C MET A 148 -7.78 -6.16 0.82
N ASN A 149 -9.07 -6.51 0.69
CA ASN A 149 -9.50 -7.89 0.41
C ASN A 149 -9.04 -8.41 -0.96
N ASN A 150 -8.88 -7.52 -1.95
CA ASN A 150 -8.35 -7.84 -3.28
C ASN A 150 -6.81 -8.01 -3.30
N GLY A 151 -6.13 -7.78 -2.16
CA GLY A 151 -4.69 -7.90 -2.05
C GLY A 151 -3.89 -6.64 -2.37
N SER A 152 -4.53 -5.57 -2.87
CA SER A 152 -3.84 -4.29 -3.14
C SER A 152 -3.42 -3.59 -1.84
N MET A 153 -2.64 -2.51 -1.97
CA MET A 153 -2.05 -1.78 -0.85
C MET A 153 -1.24 -2.73 0.03
N PHE A 154 -1.60 -2.89 1.30
CA PHE A 154 -0.97 -3.83 2.22
C PHE A 154 -1.80 -5.12 2.43
N GLY A 155 -2.79 -5.38 1.56
CA GLY A 155 -3.64 -6.57 1.65
C GLY A 155 -2.93 -7.90 1.37
N SER A 156 -1.85 -7.89 0.57
CA SER A 156 -1.11 -9.10 0.19
C SER A 156 -0.19 -9.62 1.29
N LEU A 157 0.04 -8.85 2.35
CA LEU A 157 1.09 -9.13 3.34
C LEU A 157 0.69 -10.16 4.37
N LYS A 158 -0.61 -10.44 4.50
CA LYS A 158 -1.11 -11.62 5.21
C LYS A 158 -0.55 -12.94 4.66
N LYS A 159 0.04 -12.94 3.45
CA LYS A 159 0.78 -14.10 2.90
C LYS A 159 2.03 -14.44 3.70
N TYR A 160 2.62 -13.49 4.43
CA TYR A 160 3.77 -13.73 5.32
C TYR A 160 3.47 -14.62 6.53
N LYS A 161 2.19 -14.99 6.75
CA LYS A 161 1.82 -16.07 7.67
C LYS A 161 2.38 -17.43 7.22
N ASP A 162 2.59 -17.61 5.92
CA ASP A 162 3.19 -18.82 5.36
C ASP A 162 4.72 -18.70 5.37
N GLU A 163 5.39 -19.60 6.08
CA GLU A 163 6.86 -19.61 6.18
C GLU A 163 7.54 -19.85 4.83
N GLY A 164 6.91 -20.64 3.95
CA GLY A 164 7.41 -20.90 2.60
C GLY A 164 7.38 -19.65 1.72
N PHE A 165 6.34 -18.83 1.89
CA PHE A 165 6.25 -17.51 1.25
C PHE A 165 7.35 -16.57 1.76
N TRP A 166 7.54 -16.46 3.07
CA TRP A 166 8.60 -15.62 3.65
C TRP A 166 9.99 -16.02 3.15
N LYS A 167 10.30 -17.32 3.05
CA LYS A 167 11.60 -17.82 2.56
C LYS A 167 11.94 -17.34 1.15
N LYS A 168 10.93 -17.09 0.31
CA LYS A 168 11.10 -16.58 -1.05
C LYS A 168 11.11 -15.06 -1.12
N ASN A 169 10.41 -14.41 -0.20
CA ASN A 169 10.10 -12.97 -0.25
C ASN A 169 10.65 -12.23 0.98
N GLN A 170 11.97 -12.27 1.20
CA GLN A 170 12.54 -11.76 2.45
C GLN A 170 12.79 -10.26 2.50
N TYR A 171 12.68 -9.57 1.36
CA TYR A 171 13.17 -8.19 1.23
C TYR A 171 12.15 -7.26 0.57
N PHE A 172 12.25 -6.00 0.95
CA PHE A 172 11.61 -4.88 0.25
C PHE A 172 12.56 -3.68 0.27
N THR A 173 12.32 -2.73 -0.62
CA THR A 173 13.13 -1.53 -0.77
C THR A 173 12.26 -0.29 -0.56
N VAL A 174 12.78 0.68 0.19
CA VAL A 174 12.24 2.04 0.27
C VAL A 174 13.19 2.97 -0.46
N TYR A 175 12.71 3.60 -1.52
CA TYR A 175 13.44 4.62 -2.25
C TYR A 175 13.10 5.98 -1.66
N THR A 176 14.14 6.80 -1.49
CA THR A 176 14.05 8.23 -1.17
C THR A 176 14.80 8.98 -2.25
N GLU A 177 14.67 10.32 -2.30
CA GLU A 177 15.34 11.16 -3.30
C GLU A 177 16.85 10.92 -3.40
N SER A 178 17.49 10.55 -2.29
CA SER A 178 18.94 10.44 -2.21
C SER A 178 19.43 9.01 -2.11
N THR A 179 18.60 8.06 -1.65
CA THR A 179 19.07 6.72 -1.26
C THR A 179 17.95 5.69 -1.34
N ALA A 180 18.32 4.48 -1.78
CA ALA A 180 17.50 3.28 -1.67
C ALA A 180 17.90 2.47 -0.42
N TYR A 181 16.94 2.20 0.45
CA TYR A 181 17.12 1.40 1.65
C TYR A 181 16.48 0.03 1.48
N ARG A 182 17.29 -1.03 1.50
CA ARG A 182 16.77 -2.42 1.50
C ARG A 182 16.58 -2.92 2.91
N TYR A 183 15.42 -3.49 3.16
CA TYR A 183 15.03 -4.03 4.45
C TYR A 183 14.78 -5.52 4.36
N GLN A 184 15.25 -6.25 5.37
CA GLN A 184 14.94 -7.66 5.55
C GLN A 184 13.79 -7.82 6.54
N ILE A 185 12.78 -8.57 6.12
CA ILE A 185 11.63 -8.91 6.95
C ILE A 185 12.07 -10.00 7.92
N PHE A 186 11.96 -9.72 9.22
CA PHE A 186 12.38 -10.64 10.28
C PHE A 186 11.22 -11.11 11.18
N SER A 187 10.05 -10.47 11.10
CA SER A 187 8.87 -10.83 11.88
C SER A 187 7.59 -10.48 11.13
N TYR A 188 6.54 -11.26 11.40
CA TYR A 188 5.15 -10.99 11.03
C TYR A 188 4.28 -11.35 12.24
N GLU A 189 3.39 -10.43 12.62
CA GLU A 189 2.45 -10.66 13.74
C GLU A 189 1.08 -10.09 13.39
N ASP A 190 0.01 -10.82 13.73
CA ASP A 190 -1.34 -10.26 13.75
C ASP A 190 -1.52 -9.48 15.06
N ALA A 191 -1.61 -8.16 14.99
CA ALA A 191 -1.83 -7.31 16.15
C ALA A 191 -3.32 -7.03 16.37
N VAL A 192 -3.74 -7.01 17.64
CA VAL A 192 -5.09 -6.56 18.03
C VAL A 192 -5.11 -5.03 18.03
N ASN A 193 -6.09 -4.42 17.37
CA ASN A 193 -6.25 -2.97 17.32
C ASN A 193 -6.16 -2.34 18.72
N GLY A 194 -5.21 -1.41 18.94
CA GLY A 194 -4.93 -0.78 20.24
C GLY A 194 -3.94 -1.52 21.16
N GLY A 195 -3.27 -2.59 20.69
CA GLY A 195 -2.25 -3.31 21.45
C GLY A 195 -0.95 -2.52 21.71
N ASN A 196 -0.09 -3.04 22.59
CA ASN A 196 1.19 -2.39 22.95
C ASN A 196 2.18 -2.22 21.78
N VAL A 197 1.94 -2.91 20.65
CA VAL A 197 2.79 -2.88 19.44
C VAL A 197 2.67 -1.55 18.69
N TYR A 198 1.58 -0.80 18.90
CA TYR A 198 1.34 0.49 18.24
C TYR A 198 2.10 1.66 18.87
N TYR A 199 2.53 1.53 20.13
CA TYR A 199 3.24 2.61 20.83
C TYR A 199 4.74 2.59 20.49
N ILE A 200 5.25 3.69 19.94
CA ILE A 200 6.68 3.99 20.01
C ILE A 200 7.00 4.19 21.50
N LYS A 201 7.36 3.11 22.20
CA LYS A 201 8.01 3.27 23.50
C LYS A 201 9.38 3.88 23.22
N SER A 202 9.63 5.07 23.75
CA SER A 202 10.96 5.64 23.88
C SER A 202 11.80 4.74 24.79
N VAL A 203 12.34 3.65 24.23
CA VAL A 203 13.33 2.83 24.93
C VAL A 203 14.66 3.56 24.80
N ILE A 204 14.96 4.41 25.77
CA ILE A 204 16.34 4.80 26.06
C ILE A 204 17.04 3.52 26.54
N SER A 205 17.65 2.78 25.63
CA SER A 205 18.60 1.73 25.98
C SER A 205 19.83 1.87 25.12
N ARG A 206 20.93 2.22 25.79
CA ARG A 206 22.29 2.30 25.26
C ARG A 206 22.66 0.98 24.57
N GLY A 207 23.13 1.06 23.33
CA GLY A 207 24.01 0.04 22.76
C GLY A 207 23.56 -0.53 21.42
N LYS A 208 24.30 -0.13 20.37
CA LYS A 208 24.43 -0.71 19.01
C LYS A 208 23.40 -0.26 17.96
N ASN A 209 23.94 0.52 17.01
CA ASN A 209 23.31 0.97 15.76
C ASN A 209 22.86 -0.22 14.91
N THR A 210 21.55 -0.47 14.86
CA THR A 210 20.94 -1.26 13.79
C THR A 210 19.65 -0.56 13.41
N ARG A 211 19.62 0.08 12.23
CA ARG A 211 18.41 0.70 11.69
C ARG A 211 17.42 -0.44 11.36
N ARG A 212 16.24 -0.45 11.99
CA ARG A 212 15.18 -1.45 11.74
C ARG A 212 13.92 -0.72 11.31
N LEU A 213 13.45 -1.00 10.10
CA LEU A 213 12.10 -0.56 9.68
C LEU A 213 11.10 -1.57 10.21
N LEU A 214 10.04 -1.09 10.87
CA LEU A 214 8.88 -1.88 11.25
C LEU A 214 7.77 -1.52 10.28
N THR A 215 7.59 -2.31 9.22
CA THR A 215 6.37 -2.24 8.43
C THR A 215 5.21 -2.81 9.26
N ARG A 216 4.16 -2.00 9.46
CA ARG A 216 2.97 -2.36 10.25
C ARG A 216 1.79 -2.56 9.29
N TRP A 217 0.96 -3.56 9.55
CA TRP A 217 -0.19 -3.94 8.73
C TRP A 217 -1.48 -3.92 9.55
#